data_AF-A0A382XRR7-F1
#
_entry.id   AF-A0A382XRR7-F1
#
_cell.length_a   1.000
_cell.length_b   1.000
_cell.length_c   1.000
_cell.angle_alpha   90.00
_cell.angle_beta   90.00
_cell.angle_gamma   90.00
#
_symmetry.space_group_name_H-M   'P 1'
#
loop_
_entity.id
_entity.type
_entity.pdbx_description
1 polymer ?
#
loop_
_entity_poly.entity_id
_entity_poly.type
_entity_poly.pdbx_seq_one_letter_code
_entity_poly.pdbx_strand_id
1 'polypeptide(L)'
;MRGKLFLGLALMALLASACSSTPASTSEVTEMAPDVQVLQPSPGVDIDRSTAVGQVIDQQGMAGWYPHEGGLMEYRVAIRFGQEPSTMPEGWSFGRVSAVATDSNGQVFVFHRGDMADPIVVFDAEGTYVRSFGRDFDFGNEHGLRIDRHDNVWVTD
;
A
#
# COMPACT_ATOMS: atom_id res chain seq x y z
N MET A 1 -4.50 53.66 26.34
CA MET A 1 -3.20 53.76 27.03
C MET A 1 -2.85 52.39 27.59
N ARG A 2 -1.65 51.87 27.24
CA ARG A 2 -0.78 50.92 27.97
C ARG A 2 -1.45 49.61 28.48
N GLY A 3 -1.19 48.42 27.93
CA GLY A 3 0.09 47.82 27.60
C GLY A 3 0.55 46.94 28.77
N LYS A 4 0.55 45.61 28.61
CA LYS A 4 1.36 44.69 29.43
C LYS A 4 2.05 43.71 28.50
N LEU A 5 3.37 43.88 28.45
CA LEU A 5 4.35 43.18 27.64
C LEU A 5 4.77 41.92 28.40
N PHE A 6 4.67 40.75 27.77
CA PHE A 6 5.33 39.53 28.24
C PHE A 6 6.78 39.55 27.75
N LEU A 7 7.72 39.56 28.69
CA LEU A 7 9.15 39.43 28.43
C LEU A 7 9.51 37.95 28.60
N GLY A 8 9.63 37.23 27.47
CA GLY A 8 10.15 35.87 27.40
C GLY A 8 11.37 35.85 26.50
N LEU A 9 12.55 35.94 27.10
CA LEU A 9 13.84 35.79 26.46
C LEU A 9 14.11 34.29 26.26
N ALA A 10 14.25 33.84 25.02
CA ALA A 10 14.87 32.54 24.72
C ALA A 10 15.71 32.65 23.45
N LEU A 11 16.99 32.87 23.69
CA LEU A 11 18.13 32.66 22.81
C LEU A 11 18.26 31.16 22.50
N MET A 12 18.29 30.74 21.24
CA MET A 12 19.23 29.69 20.80
C MET A 12 19.26 29.45 19.28
N ALA A 13 20.46 29.68 18.75
CA ALA A 13 21.19 28.89 17.75
C ALA A 13 20.56 28.65 16.35
N LEU A 14 21.07 29.43 15.38
CA LEU A 14 21.31 28.93 14.03
C LEU A 14 22.25 27.71 14.09
N LEU A 15 21.81 26.58 13.55
CA LEU A 15 22.69 25.59 12.94
C LEU A 15 22.04 25.10 11.64
N ALA A 16 22.55 25.58 10.51
CA ALA A 16 22.37 24.89 9.24
C ALA A 16 23.29 23.66 9.26
N SER A 17 22.70 22.46 9.37
CA SER A 17 23.40 21.21 9.10
C SER A 17 22.83 20.62 7.82
N ALA A 18 23.59 20.75 6.74
CA ALA A 18 23.39 19.92 5.56
C ALA A 18 24.02 18.55 5.85
N CYS A 19 23.20 17.51 5.95
CA CYS A 19 23.66 16.12 5.88
C CYS A 19 22.83 15.39 4.83
N SER A 20 23.45 15.12 3.68
CA SER A 20 22.93 14.15 2.71
C SER A 20 22.87 12.79 3.38
N SER A 21 21.72 12.12 3.29
CA SER A 21 21.62 10.69 3.60
C SER A 21 21.01 9.98 2.41
N THR A 22 21.86 9.68 1.43
CA THR A 22 21.72 8.46 0.65
C THR A 22 21.80 7.31 1.67
N PRO A 23 20.82 6.39 1.78
CA PRO A 23 21.03 5.19 2.57
C PRO A 23 22.05 4.34 1.82
N ALA A 24 23.27 4.28 2.36
CA ALA A 24 24.24 3.26 2.00
C ALA A 24 23.65 1.89 2.39
N SER A 25 23.45 1.03 1.39
CA SER A 25 23.13 -0.38 1.57
C SER A 25 24.23 -1.03 2.40
N THR A 26 23.99 -1.18 3.70
CA THR A 26 24.83 -2.01 4.57
C THR A 26 24.09 -3.32 4.78
N SER A 27 24.64 -4.40 4.22
CA SER A 27 24.16 -5.75 4.37
C SER A 27 24.42 -6.24 5.79
N GLU A 28 23.44 -6.12 6.69
CA GLU A 28 23.42 -6.95 7.88
C GLU A 28 22.84 -8.32 7.50
N VAL A 29 23.73 -9.30 7.42
CA VAL A 29 23.36 -10.72 7.30
C VAL A 29 22.74 -11.11 8.64
N THR A 30 21.41 -11.10 8.71
CA THR A 30 20.70 -11.78 9.80
C THR A 30 20.93 -13.27 9.63
N GLU A 31 21.46 -13.88 10.68
CA GLU A 31 21.74 -15.31 10.78
C GLU A 31 20.47 -16.10 10.46
N MET A 32 20.48 -16.82 9.34
CA MET A 32 19.37 -17.66 8.90
C MET A 32 19.17 -18.82 9.88
N ALA A 33 17.91 -19.12 10.22
CA ALA A 33 17.55 -20.33 10.94
C ALA A 33 18.18 -21.58 10.27
N PRO A 34 18.74 -22.53 11.05
CA PRO A 34 19.73 -23.50 10.55
C PRO A 34 19.22 -24.57 9.56
N ASP A 35 17.95 -24.60 9.16
CA ASP A 35 17.40 -25.73 8.40
C ASP A 35 16.59 -25.37 7.14
N VAL A 36 16.70 -24.15 6.61
CA VAL A 36 16.15 -23.83 5.28
C VAL A 36 17.25 -23.94 4.23
N GLN A 37 17.36 -25.11 3.59
CA GLN A 37 18.20 -25.28 2.40
C GLN A 37 17.50 -24.64 1.19
N VAL A 38 17.69 -23.34 1.01
CA VAL A 38 17.35 -22.69 -0.25
C VAL A 38 18.44 -23.07 -1.26
N LEU A 39 18.13 -24.00 -2.17
CA LEU A 39 18.94 -24.24 -3.36
C LEU A 39 18.80 -23.04 -4.30
N GLN A 40 19.54 -21.96 -4.03
CA GLN A 40 19.73 -20.92 -5.02
C GLN A 40 20.84 -21.37 -5.98
N PRO A 41 20.60 -21.41 -7.30
CA PRO A 41 21.70 -21.60 -8.24
C PRO A 41 22.68 -20.42 -8.12
N SER A 42 23.95 -20.66 -8.46
CA SER A 42 24.97 -19.62 -8.46
C SER A 42 24.49 -18.39 -9.25
N PRO A 43 24.77 -17.15 -8.78
CA PRO A 43 24.38 -15.94 -9.48
C PRO A 43 24.82 -15.97 -10.95
N GLY A 44 23.88 -15.73 -11.87
CA GLY A 44 24.14 -15.69 -13.32
C GLY A 44 23.87 -17.00 -14.08
N VAL A 45 23.35 -18.04 -13.43
CA VAL A 45 22.84 -19.23 -14.13
C VAL A 45 21.38 -19.01 -14.51
N ASP A 46 21.12 -18.87 -15.82
CA ASP A 46 19.76 -18.91 -16.35
C ASP A 46 19.17 -20.32 -16.15
N ILE A 47 18.07 -20.39 -15.40
CA ILE A 47 17.32 -21.64 -15.23
C ILE A 47 16.57 -21.91 -16.53
N ASP A 48 16.76 -23.09 -17.11
CA ASP A 48 15.92 -23.56 -18.21
C ASP A 48 14.49 -23.83 -17.69
N ARG A 49 13.62 -22.85 -17.92
CA ARG A 49 12.22 -22.85 -17.42
C ARG A 49 11.32 -23.86 -18.13
N SER A 50 11.80 -24.52 -19.18
CA SER A 50 11.05 -25.59 -19.84
C SER A 50 11.20 -26.94 -19.13
N THR A 51 12.18 -27.07 -18.23
CA THR A 51 12.54 -28.31 -17.55
C THR A 51 12.61 -28.20 -16.02
N ALA A 52 12.42 -27.00 -15.46
CA ALA A 52 12.43 -26.80 -14.01
C ALA A 52 11.20 -27.45 -13.33
N VAL A 53 11.44 -28.37 -12.40
CA VAL A 53 10.42 -29.01 -11.56
C VAL A 53 10.75 -28.81 -10.09
N GLY A 54 9.82 -28.23 -9.32
CA GLY A 54 9.90 -28.16 -7.87
C GLY A 54 9.01 -27.06 -7.27
N GLN A 55 7.90 -27.45 -6.63
CA GLN A 55 7.29 -26.61 -5.61
C GLN A 55 8.13 -26.72 -4.34
N VAL A 56 8.49 -25.59 -3.75
CA VAL A 56 9.06 -25.55 -2.40
C VAL A 56 7.89 -25.52 -1.41
N ILE A 57 7.80 -26.56 -0.59
CA ILE A 57 6.83 -26.73 0.49
C ILE A 57 7.56 -26.53 1.81
N ASP A 58 6.96 -25.79 2.75
CA ASP A 58 7.49 -25.74 4.11
C ASP A 58 7.28 -27.08 4.83
N GLN A 59 7.87 -27.24 6.03
CA GLN A 59 7.81 -28.48 6.80
C GLN A 59 6.38 -28.86 7.25
N GLN A 60 5.41 -27.94 7.10
CA GLN A 60 4.00 -28.13 7.43
C GLN A 60 3.14 -28.37 6.18
N GLY A 61 3.74 -28.42 4.98
CA GLY A 61 3.02 -28.62 3.72
C GLY A 61 2.20 -27.41 3.28
N MET A 62 2.44 -26.23 3.86
CA MET A 62 1.81 -24.99 3.44
C MET A 62 2.61 -24.42 2.27
N ALA A 63 1.92 -24.09 1.19
CA ALA A 63 2.52 -23.34 0.10
C ALA A 63 2.86 -21.94 0.62
N GLY A 64 4.16 -21.66 0.81
CA GLY A 64 4.65 -20.31 1.06
C GLY A 64 4.22 -19.37 -0.08
N TRP A 65 4.17 -18.08 0.19
CA TRP A 65 3.86 -17.08 -0.84
C TRP A 65 5.04 -16.99 -1.81
N TYR A 66 4.99 -17.78 -2.88
CA TYR A 66 5.87 -17.63 -4.03
C TYR A 66 5.24 -16.63 -4.99
N PRO A 67 6.01 -15.69 -5.59
CA PRO A 67 5.54 -15.08 -6.81
C PRO A 67 5.26 -16.24 -7.77
N HIS A 68 3.99 -16.40 -8.15
CA HIS A 68 3.64 -17.37 -9.16
C HIS A 68 4.53 -17.06 -10.37
N GLU A 69 5.19 -18.06 -10.95
CA GLU A 69 5.81 -17.89 -12.26
C GLU A 69 4.66 -17.62 -13.27
N GLY A 70 4.21 -16.37 -13.29
CA GLY A 70 3.24 -15.87 -14.24
C GLY A 70 3.96 -15.52 -15.53
N GLY A 71 3.29 -15.72 -16.66
CA GLY A 71 3.70 -15.10 -17.92
C GLY A 71 3.80 -13.57 -17.79
N LEU A 72 4.25 -12.91 -18.86
CA LEU A 72 4.24 -11.44 -18.92
C LEU A 72 2.87 -10.92 -18.44
N MET A 73 2.87 -10.25 -17.29
CA MET A 73 1.68 -9.59 -16.77
C MET A 73 1.31 -8.51 -17.79
N GLU A 74 0.24 -8.73 -18.54
CA GLU A 74 -0.34 -7.68 -19.36
C GLU A 74 -1.09 -6.73 -18.43
N TYR A 75 -0.59 -5.50 -18.32
CA TYR A 75 -1.21 -4.47 -17.53
C TYR A 75 -1.46 -3.24 -18.41
N ARG A 76 -2.54 -2.53 -18.09
CA ARG A 76 -2.80 -1.19 -18.59
C ARG A 76 -2.75 -0.23 -17.41
N VAL A 77 -2.04 0.88 -17.58
CA VAL A 77 -2.06 1.95 -16.58
C VAL A 77 -3.36 2.74 -16.71
N ALA A 78 -4.15 2.78 -15.64
CA ALA A 78 -5.35 3.60 -15.53
C ALA A 78 -5.07 4.84 -14.66
N ILE A 79 -4.41 5.85 -15.23
CA ILE A 79 -3.92 7.03 -14.49
C ILE A 79 -5.07 7.82 -13.82
N ARG A 80 -6.29 7.71 -14.36
CA ARG A 80 -7.49 8.43 -13.91
C ARG A 80 -8.55 7.50 -13.31
N PHE A 81 -8.17 6.33 -12.83
CA PHE A 81 -9.12 5.38 -12.24
C PHE A 81 -9.99 6.06 -11.15
N GLY A 82 -11.31 5.89 -11.24
CA GLY A 82 -12.28 6.51 -10.34
C GLY A 82 -12.49 8.03 -10.50
N GLN A 83 -11.65 8.71 -11.28
CA GLN A 83 -11.82 10.12 -11.67
C GLN A 83 -12.42 10.25 -13.08
N GLU A 84 -12.07 9.32 -13.98
CA GLU A 84 -12.59 9.22 -15.33
C GLU A 84 -13.01 7.76 -15.61
N PRO A 85 -14.28 7.50 -15.96
CA PRO A 85 -15.36 8.48 -16.15
C PRO A 85 -15.83 9.12 -14.83
N SER A 86 -16.25 10.39 -14.89
CA SER A 86 -16.75 11.15 -13.75
C SER A 86 -18.14 10.65 -13.33
N THR A 87 -18.16 9.59 -12.52
CA THR A 87 -19.37 8.83 -12.16
C THR A 87 -19.69 8.90 -10.66
N MET A 88 -18.78 9.44 -9.85
CA MET A 88 -19.05 9.77 -8.46
C MET A 88 -20.14 10.84 -8.35
N PRO A 89 -20.81 10.95 -7.18
CA PRO A 89 -21.73 12.05 -6.90
C PRO A 89 -21.12 13.42 -7.16
N GLU A 90 -21.97 14.39 -7.52
CA GLU A 90 -21.53 15.75 -7.85
C GLU A 90 -20.76 16.38 -6.68
N GLY A 91 -19.63 17.02 -7.02
CA GLY A 91 -18.76 17.69 -6.05
C GLY A 91 -17.82 16.74 -5.28
N TRP A 92 -17.89 15.44 -5.50
CA TRP A 92 -16.99 14.49 -4.84
C TRP A 92 -15.62 14.47 -5.49
N SER A 93 -14.60 14.33 -4.64
CA SER A 93 -13.22 14.10 -5.04
C SER A 93 -12.51 13.31 -3.96
N PHE A 94 -11.65 12.38 -4.34
CA PHE A 94 -10.73 11.79 -3.38
C PHE A 94 -9.77 12.84 -2.86
N GLY A 95 -9.40 12.71 -1.60
CA GLY A 95 -8.14 13.26 -1.13
C GLY A 95 -7.01 12.26 -1.34
N ARG A 96 -6.13 12.12 -0.35
CA ARG A 96 -4.93 11.29 -0.49
C ARG A 96 -5.28 9.81 -0.28
N VAL A 97 -5.20 9.01 -1.34
CA VAL A 97 -5.45 7.57 -1.27
C VAL A 97 -4.38 6.90 -0.40
N SER A 98 -4.80 6.14 0.60
CA SER A 98 -3.92 5.44 1.54
C SER A 98 -3.83 3.95 1.23
N ALA A 99 -4.93 3.33 0.81
CA ALA A 99 -4.97 1.92 0.47
C ALA A 99 -6.03 1.60 -0.58
N VAL A 100 -5.81 0.50 -1.31
CA VAL A 100 -6.77 -0.09 -2.25
C VAL A 100 -6.84 -1.59 -2.07
N ALA A 101 -8.00 -2.18 -2.30
CA ALA A 101 -8.20 -3.64 -2.29
C ALA A 101 -9.31 -4.03 -3.26
N THR A 102 -9.35 -5.31 -3.64
CA THR A 102 -10.41 -5.86 -4.49
C THR A 102 -11.16 -6.97 -3.78
N ASP A 103 -12.48 -7.04 -3.99
CA ASP A 103 -13.31 -8.15 -3.53
C ASP A 103 -13.37 -9.30 -4.55
N SER A 104 -14.10 -10.36 -4.22
CA SER A 104 -14.31 -11.52 -5.11
C SER A 104 -15.09 -11.19 -6.39
N ASN A 105 -15.80 -10.05 -6.44
CA ASN A 105 -16.53 -9.57 -7.61
C ASN A 105 -15.69 -8.65 -8.51
N GLY A 106 -14.43 -8.39 -8.15
CA GLY A 106 -13.55 -7.49 -8.89
C GLY A 106 -13.84 -6.00 -8.65
N GLN A 107 -14.61 -5.67 -7.61
CA GLN A 107 -14.84 -4.27 -7.22
C GLN A 107 -13.60 -3.73 -6.53
N VAL A 108 -13.24 -2.48 -6.84
CA VAL A 108 -12.07 -1.80 -6.29
C VAL A 108 -12.51 -0.87 -5.17
N PHE A 109 -12.07 -1.18 -3.95
CA PHE A 109 -12.28 -0.38 -2.77
C PHE A 109 -11.10 0.57 -2.61
N VAL A 110 -11.39 1.84 -2.47
CA VAL A 110 -10.41 2.92 -2.29
C VAL A 110 -10.63 3.52 -0.93
N PHE A 111 -9.62 3.44 -0.06
CA PHE A 111 -9.58 4.14 1.23
C PHE A 111 -8.73 5.38 1.08
N HIS A 112 -9.27 6.54 1.44
CA HIS A 112 -8.58 7.81 1.22
C HIS A 112 -8.83 8.81 2.34
N ARG A 113 -7.92 9.79 2.43
CA ARG A 113 -7.96 10.89 3.40
C ARG A 113 -8.54 12.13 2.75
N GLY A 114 -9.77 12.50 3.06
CA GLY A 114 -10.34 13.75 2.60
C GLY A 114 -11.85 13.87 2.83
N ASP A 115 -12.33 15.10 2.87
CA ASP A 115 -13.65 15.41 3.44
C ASP A 115 -14.77 15.53 2.39
N MET A 116 -14.41 15.46 1.11
CA MET A 116 -15.34 15.70 -0.01
C MET A 116 -16.11 14.46 -0.47
N ALA A 117 -15.72 13.27 -0.01
CA ALA A 117 -16.36 11.99 -0.29
C ALA A 117 -16.46 11.17 1.00
N ASP A 118 -17.11 10.01 0.98
CA ASP A 118 -17.01 9.09 2.13
C ASP A 118 -15.59 8.48 2.18
N PRO A 119 -15.06 8.13 3.36
CA PRO A 119 -13.70 7.59 3.49
C PRO A 119 -13.40 6.37 2.61
N ILE A 120 -14.40 5.49 2.41
CA ILE A 120 -14.30 4.31 1.55
C ILE A 120 -15.24 4.48 0.35
N VAL A 121 -14.66 4.44 -0.84
CA VAL A 121 -15.39 4.53 -2.12
C VAL A 121 -15.12 3.27 -2.93
N VAL A 122 -16.16 2.71 -3.54
CA VAL A 122 -16.11 1.43 -4.27
C VAL A 122 -16.42 1.66 -5.74
N PHE A 123 -15.57 1.11 -6.60
CA PHE A 123 -15.66 1.17 -8.06
C PHE A 123 -15.79 -0.23 -8.67
N ASP A 124 -16.27 -0.32 -9.90
CA ASP A 124 -16.07 -1.49 -10.75
C ASP A 124 -14.63 -1.51 -11.35
N ALA A 125 -14.34 -2.52 -12.17
CA ALA A 125 -13.02 -2.69 -12.78
C ALA A 125 -12.67 -1.58 -13.78
N GLU A 126 -13.67 -0.87 -14.30
CA GLU A 126 -13.55 0.23 -15.24
C GLU A 126 -13.40 1.59 -14.56
N GLY A 127 -13.58 1.64 -13.23
CA GLY A 127 -13.51 2.88 -12.45
C GLY A 127 -14.83 3.64 -12.37
N THR A 128 -15.96 2.96 -12.62
CA THR A 128 -17.32 3.50 -12.41
C THR A 128 -17.70 3.39 -10.94
N TYR A 129 -18.21 4.46 -10.36
CA TYR A 129 -18.71 4.47 -8.98
C TYR A 129 -19.84 3.46 -8.79
N VAL A 130 -19.71 2.64 -7.74
CA VAL A 130 -20.72 1.64 -7.33
C VAL A 130 -21.44 2.08 -6.06
N ARG A 131 -20.67 2.36 -4.99
CA ARG A 131 -21.18 2.75 -3.67
C ARG A 131 -20.06 3.35 -2.81
N SER A 132 -20.42 3.81 -1.63
CA SER A 132 -19.47 4.32 -0.63
C SER A 132 -20.03 4.18 0.79
N PHE A 133 -19.15 4.25 1.78
CA PHE A 133 -19.49 4.19 3.20
C PHE A 133 -18.31 4.66 4.05
N GLY A 134 -18.50 4.78 5.36
CA GLY A 134 -17.42 5.13 6.30
C GLY A 134 -17.60 6.50 6.97
N ARG A 135 -18.53 7.34 6.50
CA ARG A 135 -18.69 8.73 7.00
C ARG A 135 -19.11 8.83 8.46
N ASP A 136 -19.81 7.82 8.97
CA ASP A 136 -20.24 7.79 10.37
C ASP A 136 -19.17 7.26 11.33
N PHE A 137 -17.99 6.89 10.81
CA PHE A 137 -16.84 6.47 11.61
C PHE A 137 -15.87 7.64 11.80
N ASP A 138 -15.37 7.80 13.03
CA ASP A 138 -14.40 8.83 13.39
C ASP A 138 -12.98 8.35 13.05
N PHE A 139 -12.64 8.39 11.75
CA PHE A 139 -11.28 8.10 11.29
C PHE A 139 -10.37 9.32 11.52
N GLY A 140 -9.24 9.12 12.19
CA GLY A 140 -8.25 10.15 12.45
C GLY A 140 -7.13 10.24 11.41
N ASN A 141 -6.79 9.13 10.75
CA ASN A 141 -5.72 9.02 9.75
C ASN A 141 -5.80 7.70 8.93
N GLU A 142 -6.71 7.65 7.96
CA GLU A 142 -7.00 6.45 7.16
C GLU A 142 -5.70 5.82 6.60
N HIS A 143 -5.37 4.59 6.98
CA HIS A 143 -4.08 3.98 6.66
C HIS A 143 -4.17 2.74 5.79
N GLY A 144 -4.78 1.68 6.31
CA GLY A 144 -4.77 0.35 5.71
C GLY A 144 -6.18 -0.12 5.39
N LEU A 145 -6.30 -0.87 4.30
CA LEU A 145 -7.53 -1.53 3.86
C LEU A 145 -7.18 -2.93 3.35
N ARG A 146 -7.90 -3.94 3.80
CA ARG A 146 -7.80 -5.32 3.33
C ARG A 146 -9.19 -5.92 3.17
N ILE A 147 -9.37 -6.70 2.12
CA ILE A 147 -10.57 -7.53 1.92
C ILE A 147 -10.17 -8.99 2.12
N ASP A 148 -10.89 -9.72 2.97
CA ASP A 148 -10.63 -11.15 3.19
C ASP A 148 -11.37 -12.04 2.17
N ARG A 149 -11.15 -13.36 2.25
CA ARG A 149 -11.74 -14.34 1.32
C ARG A 149 -13.27 -14.46 1.39
N HIS A 150 -13.91 -13.82 2.36
CA HIS A 150 -15.35 -13.79 2.56
C HIS A 150 -15.93 -12.40 2.23
N ASP A 151 -15.13 -11.54 1.58
CA ASP A 151 -15.46 -10.16 1.24
C ASP A 151 -15.75 -9.26 2.45
N ASN A 152 -15.22 -9.61 3.64
CA ASN A 152 -15.22 -8.66 4.76
C ASN A 152 -14.16 -7.59 4.54
N VAL A 153 -14.49 -6.35 4.90
CA VAL A 153 -13.60 -5.19 4.81
C VAL A 153 -12.95 -4.93 6.17
N TRP A 154 -11.62 -4.93 6.19
CA TRP A 154 -10.80 -4.65 7.37
C TRP A 154 -10.01 -3.36 7.14
N VAL A 155 -10.04 -2.44 8.10
CA VAL A 155 -9.34 -1.16 8.03
C VAL A 155 -8.45 -0.92 9.23
N THR A 156 -7.41 -0.11 9.04
CA THR A 156 -6.57 0.45 10.11
C THR A 156 -6.44 1.96 9.93
N ASP A 157 -6.47 2.68 11.04
CA ASP A 157 -6.54 4.14 11.13
C ASP A 157 -5.53 4.66 12.17
#